data_AF-L8DIP4-F1
#
_entry.id   AF-L8DIP4-F1
#
_cell.length_a   1.000
_cell.length_b   1.000
_cell.length_c   1.000
_cell.angle_alpha   90.00
_cell.angle_beta   90.00
_cell.angle_gamma   90.00
#
_symmetry.space_group_name_H-M   'P 1'
#
loop_
_entity.id
_entity.type
_entity.pdbx_description
1 polymer ?
#
loop_
_entity_poly.entity_id
_entity_poly.type
_entity_poly.pdbx_seq_one_letter_code
_entity_poly.pdbx_strand_id
1 'polypeptide(L)'
;MNTTMQDVDASELRDIRRQASRVWRRAGVLKADREDLLSELEAEINNARLDGHNIATVLGDDSSRTLERWAEERELAGRALRLGAVLPAALVGILTGLAVVLGAVFAAFTGRATIEAGPFLLPLYASAGLFAYLCALVLVRLALIHDPNASGTVRWLAMLLPVGAALSTGAGIGVAWWRNFNTSATVFVVVIGVVLVVLATTVGLARYRAVGSASDGR
;
A
#
# COMPACT_ATOMS: atom_id res chain seq x y z
N MET A 1 -15.89 -45.03 -20.72
CA MET A 1 -14.44 -45.03 -20.44
C MET A 1 -13.88 -43.63 -20.71
N ASN A 2 -14.40 -42.60 -20.02
CA ASN A 2 -14.09 -41.19 -20.28
C ASN A 2 -13.83 -40.38 -18.98
N THR A 3 -14.10 -40.98 -17.83
CA THR A 3 -14.04 -40.34 -16.51
C THR A 3 -12.61 -40.12 -16.03
N THR A 4 -11.69 -41.04 -16.36
CA THR A 4 -10.27 -40.97 -15.97
C THR A 4 -9.50 -39.87 -16.70
N MET A 5 -9.81 -39.58 -17.97
CA MET A 5 -9.16 -38.50 -18.71
C MET A 5 -9.61 -37.12 -18.22
N GLN A 6 -10.92 -36.94 -17.98
CA GLN A 6 -11.46 -35.68 -17.44
C GLN A 6 -10.94 -35.35 -16.04
N ASP A 7 -10.75 -36.36 -15.18
CA ASP A 7 -10.19 -36.15 -13.83
C ASP A 7 -8.71 -35.74 -13.85
N VAL A 8 -7.92 -36.32 -14.75
CA VAL A 8 -6.50 -35.96 -14.95
C VAL A 8 -6.41 -34.51 -15.42
N ASP A 9 -7.22 -34.13 -16.41
CA ASP A 9 -7.25 -32.78 -16.96
C ASP A 9 -7.64 -31.70 -15.94
N ALA A 10 -8.60 -32.02 -15.06
CA ALA A 10 -9.01 -31.11 -13.98
C ALA A 10 -7.96 -31.00 -12.87
N SER A 11 -7.19 -32.07 -12.62
CA SER A 11 -6.07 -32.04 -11.67
C SER A 11 -4.91 -31.16 -12.16
N GLU A 12 -4.54 -31.30 -13.43
CA GLU A 12 -3.44 -30.55 -14.05
C GLU A 12 -3.73 -29.03 -14.10
N LEU A 13 -4.95 -28.65 -14.48
CA LEU A 13 -5.37 -27.24 -14.48
C LEU A 13 -5.32 -26.62 -13.07
N ARG A 14 -5.72 -27.38 -12.04
CA ARG A 14 -5.66 -26.93 -10.65
C ARG A 14 -4.22 -26.70 -10.18
N ASP A 15 -3.29 -27.55 -10.60
CA ASP A 15 -1.88 -27.43 -10.24
C ASP A 15 -1.22 -26.23 -10.95
N ILE A 16 -1.52 -26.02 -12.22
CA ILE A 16 -1.07 -24.84 -12.97
C ILE A 16 -1.61 -23.56 -12.34
N ARG A 17 -2.91 -23.51 -12.01
CA ARG A 17 -3.51 -22.36 -11.33
C ARG A 17 -2.84 -22.07 -9.99
N ARG A 18 -2.51 -23.11 -9.22
CA ARG A 18 -1.77 -22.98 -7.95
C ARG A 18 -0.33 -22.52 -8.17
N GLN A 19 0.32 -22.92 -9.25
CA GLN A 19 1.66 -22.49 -9.61
C GLN A 19 1.66 -21.02 -10.06
N ALA A 20 0.79 -20.64 -11.00
CA ALA A 20 0.61 -19.27 -11.47
C ALA A 20 0.29 -18.31 -10.33
N SER A 21 -0.66 -18.66 -9.45
CA SER A 21 -0.97 -17.86 -8.27
C SER A 21 0.24 -17.66 -7.35
N ARG A 22 1.08 -18.70 -7.17
CA ARG A 22 2.31 -18.59 -6.36
C ARG A 22 3.37 -17.72 -7.02
N VAL A 23 3.59 -17.88 -8.32
CA VAL A 23 4.55 -17.09 -9.12
C VAL A 23 4.15 -15.62 -9.10
N TRP A 24 2.91 -15.29 -9.47
CA TRP A 24 2.43 -13.91 -9.50
C TRP A 24 2.35 -13.26 -8.13
N ARG A 25 2.07 -14.03 -7.07
CA ARG A 25 2.16 -13.52 -5.70
C ARG A 25 3.61 -13.15 -5.34
N ARG A 26 4.59 -13.96 -5.74
CA ARG A 26 6.03 -13.65 -5.53
C ARG A 26 6.48 -12.46 -6.38
N ALA A 27 5.99 -12.36 -7.61
CA ALA A 27 6.22 -11.21 -8.49
C ALA A 27 5.49 -9.93 -8.04
N GLY A 28 4.66 -9.99 -6.99
CA GLY A 28 3.99 -8.81 -6.44
C GLY A 28 2.81 -8.32 -7.29
N VAL A 29 2.05 -9.22 -7.91
CA VAL A 29 0.79 -8.91 -8.60
C VAL A 29 -0.37 -8.82 -7.60
N LEU A 30 -1.28 -7.85 -7.76
CA LEU A 30 -2.45 -7.64 -6.89
C LEU A 30 -3.45 -8.81 -6.95
N LYS A 31 -4.31 -8.95 -5.94
CA LYS A 31 -5.28 -10.05 -5.91
C LYS A 31 -6.29 -9.98 -7.08
N ALA A 32 -6.85 -8.81 -7.37
CA ALA A 32 -7.80 -8.60 -8.46
C ALA A 32 -7.12 -8.91 -9.82
N ASP A 33 -5.98 -8.28 -10.10
CA ASP A 33 -5.19 -8.52 -11.31
C ASP A 33 -4.78 -10.01 -11.48
N ARG A 34 -4.53 -10.74 -10.37
CA ARG A 34 -4.27 -12.20 -10.44
C ARG A 34 -5.50 -13.00 -10.84
N GLU A 35 -6.70 -12.58 -10.45
CA GLU A 35 -7.94 -13.26 -10.85
C GLU A 35 -8.19 -13.05 -12.35
N ASP A 36 -7.94 -11.85 -12.87
CA ASP A 36 -8.00 -11.55 -14.30
C ASP A 36 -6.96 -12.36 -15.10
N LEU A 37 -5.70 -12.34 -14.67
CA LEU A 37 -4.64 -13.14 -15.31
C LEU A 37 -4.93 -14.65 -15.26
N LEU A 38 -5.54 -15.15 -14.18
CA LEU A 38 -5.95 -16.55 -14.09
C LEU A 38 -7.06 -16.87 -15.09
N SER A 39 -8.04 -15.99 -15.24
CA SER A 39 -9.14 -16.19 -16.19
C SER A 39 -8.66 -16.23 -17.63
N GLU A 40 -7.64 -15.43 -17.96
CA GLU A 40 -7.05 -15.41 -19.28
C GLU A 40 -6.15 -16.62 -19.53
N LEU A 41 -5.32 -17.00 -18.57
CA LEU A 41 -4.54 -18.25 -18.63
C LEU A 41 -5.46 -19.46 -18.84
N GLU A 42 -6.60 -19.49 -18.17
CA GLU A 42 -7.60 -20.54 -18.34
C GLU A 42 -8.23 -20.50 -19.75
N ALA A 43 -8.52 -19.32 -20.29
CA ALA A 43 -9.00 -19.17 -21.66
C ALA A 43 -7.96 -19.63 -22.69
N GLU A 44 -6.68 -19.25 -22.54
CA GLU A 44 -5.58 -19.63 -23.43
C GLU A 44 -5.37 -21.15 -23.45
N ILE A 45 -5.37 -21.80 -22.28
CA ILE A 45 -5.24 -23.26 -22.14
C ILE A 45 -6.44 -23.97 -22.77
N ASN A 46 -7.66 -23.47 -22.54
CA ASN A 46 -8.86 -24.06 -23.12
C ASN A 46 -8.86 -23.94 -24.64
N ASN A 47 -8.43 -22.80 -25.20
CA ASN A 47 -8.28 -22.61 -26.63
C ASN A 47 -7.24 -23.58 -27.22
N ALA A 48 -6.06 -23.68 -26.60
CA ALA A 48 -5.03 -24.63 -27.03
C ALA A 48 -5.53 -26.09 -27.04
N ARG A 49 -6.34 -26.48 -26.04
CA ARG A 49 -6.97 -27.81 -26.00
C ARG A 49 -7.99 -28.02 -27.12
N LEU A 50 -8.82 -27.01 -27.41
CA LEU A 50 -9.77 -27.07 -28.52
C LEU A 50 -9.05 -27.26 -29.87
N ASP A 51 -7.87 -26.67 -29.99
CA ASP A 51 -7.00 -26.82 -31.16
C ASP A 51 -6.17 -28.13 -31.16
N GLY A 52 -6.33 -28.99 -30.14
CA GLY A 52 -5.60 -30.24 -30.00
C GLY A 52 -4.14 -30.10 -29.58
N HIS A 53 -3.73 -28.91 -29.14
CA HIS A 53 -2.38 -28.64 -28.65
C HIS A 53 -2.24 -28.98 -27.15
N ASN A 54 -1.04 -29.39 -26.76
CA ASN A 54 -0.69 -29.67 -25.37
C ASN A 54 -0.50 -28.36 -24.58
N ILE A 55 -0.81 -28.32 -23.30
CA ILE A 55 -0.58 -27.18 -22.40
C ILE A 55 0.88 -26.68 -22.44
N ALA A 56 1.84 -27.57 -22.68
CA ALA A 56 3.25 -27.21 -22.86
C ALA A 56 3.50 -26.22 -24.02
N THR A 57 2.64 -26.14 -25.03
CA THR A 57 2.78 -25.11 -26.08
C THR A 57 2.41 -23.72 -25.61
N VAL A 58 1.53 -23.60 -24.61
CA VAL A 58 1.12 -22.32 -24.02
C VAL A 58 2.13 -21.84 -22.98
N LEU A 59 2.56 -22.74 -22.09
CA LEU A 59 3.44 -22.40 -20.97
C LEU A 59 4.94 -22.50 -21.32
N GLY A 60 5.30 -23.21 -22.38
CA GLY A 60 6.69 -23.57 -22.69
C GLY A 60 7.31 -24.55 -21.68
N ASP A 61 8.58 -24.90 -21.90
CA ASP A 61 9.33 -25.81 -21.02
C ASP A 61 9.55 -25.25 -19.61
N ASP A 62 9.63 -23.92 -19.48
CA ASP A 62 9.74 -23.22 -18.20
C ASP A 62 8.49 -22.37 -17.93
N SER A 63 7.43 -23.06 -17.50
CA SER A 63 6.16 -22.45 -17.13
C SER A 63 6.31 -21.28 -16.14
N SER A 64 7.28 -21.31 -15.23
CA SER A 64 7.45 -20.25 -14.23
C SER A 64 7.95 -18.96 -14.88
N ARG A 65 8.93 -19.04 -15.77
CA ARG A 65 9.43 -17.87 -16.51
C ARG A 65 8.39 -17.28 -17.45
N THR A 66 7.63 -18.12 -18.14
CA THR A 66 6.55 -17.65 -19.02
C THR A 66 5.49 -16.90 -18.21
N LEU A 67 5.10 -17.42 -17.05
CA LEU A 67 4.14 -16.76 -16.16
C LEU A 67 4.69 -15.44 -15.59
N GLU A 68 5.98 -15.37 -15.25
CA GLU A 68 6.63 -14.12 -14.83
C GLU A 68 6.63 -13.09 -15.97
N ARG A 69 7.05 -13.50 -17.16
CA ARG A 69 7.08 -12.67 -18.35
C ARG A 69 5.69 -12.17 -18.73
N TRP A 70 4.66 -12.99 -18.59
CA TRP A 70 3.28 -12.60 -18.87
C TRP A 70 2.79 -11.49 -17.93
N ALA A 71 3.15 -11.58 -16.64
CA ALA A 71 2.84 -10.52 -15.67
C ALA A 71 3.69 -9.25 -15.91
N GLU A 72 4.91 -9.39 -16.43
CA GLU A 72 5.81 -8.28 -16.77
C GLU A 72 5.37 -7.55 -18.04
N GLU A 73 4.99 -8.28 -19.10
CA GLU A 73 4.44 -7.74 -20.36
C GLU A 73 3.15 -6.96 -20.14
N ARG A 74 2.39 -7.33 -19.10
CA ARG A 74 1.19 -6.61 -18.66
C ARG A 74 1.47 -5.43 -17.72
N GLU A 75 2.73 -5.19 -17.37
CA GLU A 75 3.15 -4.20 -16.36
C GLU A 75 2.52 -4.42 -14.97
N LEU A 76 2.09 -5.66 -14.67
CA LEU A 76 1.41 -6.03 -13.42
C LEU A 76 2.39 -6.50 -12.34
N ALA A 77 3.60 -6.93 -12.74
CA ALA A 77 4.66 -7.31 -11.83
C ALA A 77 5.15 -6.11 -10.97
N GLY A 78 5.32 -6.32 -9.66
CA GLY A 78 5.83 -5.34 -8.70
C GLY A 78 4.79 -4.35 -8.15
N ARG A 79 3.57 -4.28 -8.71
CA ARG A 79 2.52 -3.32 -8.32
C ARG A 79 2.09 -3.44 -6.85
N ALA A 80 1.95 -4.65 -6.33
CA ALA A 80 1.59 -4.96 -4.94
C ALA A 80 2.78 -4.85 -3.97
N LEU A 81 4.00 -5.21 -4.40
CA LEU A 81 5.23 -5.03 -3.60
C LEU A 81 5.48 -3.53 -3.35
N ARG A 82 5.19 -2.70 -4.36
CA ARG A 82 5.25 -1.24 -4.31
C ARG A 82 4.15 -0.63 -3.42
N LEU A 83 2.97 -1.26 -3.34
CA LEU A 83 1.91 -0.91 -2.36
C LEU A 83 2.31 -1.25 -0.92
N GLY A 84 2.96 -2.40 -0.71
CA GLY A 84 3.45 -2.85 0.59
C GLY A 84 4.60 -2.01 1.15
N ALA A 85 5.38 -1.33 0.30
CA ALA A 85 6.49 -0.48 0.72
C ALA A 85 6.10 0.98 0.99
N VAL A 86 5.10 1.52 0.29
CA VAL A 86 4.69 2.93 0.41
C VAL A 86 4.08 3.23 1.78
N LEU A 87 3.22 2.34 2.28
CA LEU A 87 2.58 2.52 3.58
C LEU A 87 3.58 2.57 4.75
N PRO A 88 4.48 1.58 4.93
CA PRO A 88 5.49 1.65 5.99
C PRO A 88 6.48 2.80 5.76
N ALA A 89 6.87 3.11 4.52
CA ALA A 89 7.75 4.25 4.25
C ALA A 89 7.11 5.59 4.66
N ALA A 90 5.84 5.80 4.34
CA ALA A 90 5.09 6.98 4.75
C ALA A 90 4.96 7.06 6.27
N LEU A 91 4.59 5.95 6.93
CA LEU A 91 4.45 5.89 8.39
C LEU A 91 5.77 6.15 9.11
N VAL A 92 6.88 5.56 8.64
CA VAL A 92 8.22 5.82 9.18
C VAL A 92 8.59 7.29 9.02
N GLY A 93 8.27 7.90 7.88
CA GLY A 93 8.54 9.33 7.64
C GLY A 93 7.74 10.24 8.56
N ILE A 94 6.46 9.94 8.73
CA ILE A 94 5.56 10.66 9.64
C ILE A 94 6.05 10.53 11.09
N LEU A 95 6.34 9.31 11.54
CA LEU A 95 6.85 9.03 12.89
C LEU A 95 8.18 9.74 13.13
N THR A 96 9.09 9.72 12.15
CA THR A 96 10.39 10.40 12.24
C THR A 96 10.21 11.90 12.42
N GLY A 97 9.33 12.53 11.64
CA GLY A 97 9.10 13.97 11.78
C GLY A 97 8.33 14.37 13.03
N LEU A 98 7.43 13.50 13.52
CA LEU A 98 6.69 13.72 14.75
C LEU A 98 7.48 13.39 16.02
N ALA A 99 8.59 12.65 15.93
CA ALA A 99 9.39 12.22 17.07
C ALA A 99 9.82 13.40 17.98
N VAL A 100 10.14 14.55 17.38
CA VAL A 100 10.51 15.76 18.12
C VAL A 100 9.37 16.27 18.99
N VAL A 101 8.15 16.35 18.44
CA VAL A 101 6.97 16.80 19.19
C VAL A 101 6.51 15.76 20.20
N LEU A 102 6.53 14.47 19.85
CA LEU A 102 6.22 13.38 20.77
C LEU A 102 7.18 13.36 21.95
N GLY A 103 8.47 13.60 21.72
CA GLY A 103 9.48 13.75 22.77
C GLY A 103 9.19 14.94 23.68
N ALA A 104 8.82 16.10 23.13
CA ALA A 104 8.44 17.28 23.91
C ALA A 104 7.19 17.05 24.76
N VAL A 105 6.15 16.43 24.19
CA VAL A 105 4.92 16.04 24.92
C VAL A 105 5.24 15.05 26.04
N PHE A 106 6.08 14.04 25.77
CA PHE A 106 6.50 13.08 26.79
C PHE A 106 7.31 13.73 27.92
N ALA A 107 8.20 14.68 27.59
CA ALA A 107 8.93 15.46 28.59
C ALA A 107 7.98 16.30 29.47
N ALA A 108 6.93 16.87 28.89
CA ALA A 108 5.90 17.60 29.64
C ALA A 108 5.14 16.68 30.60
N PHE A 109 4.73 15.49 30.14
CA PHE A 109 4.05 14.51 30.99
C PHE A 109 4.91 13.98 32.16
N THR A 110 6.22 13.90 31.96
CA THR A 110 7.17 13.44 32.99
C THR A 110 7.62 14.55 33.93
N GLY A 111 7.03 15.75 33.84
CA GLY A 111 7.40 16.91 34.66
C GLY A 111 8.79 17.47 34.35
N ARG A 112 9.39 17.09 33.20
CA ARG A 112 10.73 17.52 32.77
C ARG A 112 10.70 18.71 31.82
N ALA A 113 9.53 19.16 31.39
CA ALA A 113 9.43 20.35 30.55
C ALA A 113 9.55 21.62 31.41
N THR A 114 10.59 22.41 31.15
CA THR A 114 10.84 23.71 31.78
C THR A 114 10.51 24.90 30.88
N ILE A 115 9.99 24.64 29.66
CA ILE A 115 9.81 25.67 28.63
C ILE A 115 8.38 26.20 28.67
N GLU A 116 8.22 27.49 28.98
CA GLU A 116 6.97 28.24 28.74
C GLU A 116 6.74 28.38 27.24
N ALA A 117 6.02 27.40 26.67
CA ALA A 117 5.86 27.27 25.23
C ALA A 117 4.87 28.28 24.60
N GLY A 118 4.30 29.22 25.35
CA GLY A 118 3.11 30.01 24.96
C GLY A 118 3.11 30.52 23.51
N PRO A 119 4.04 31.40 23.09
CA PRO A 119 4.08 31.92 21.73
C PRO A 119 4.64 30.95 20.69
N PHE A 120 5.49 30.01 21.11
CA PHE A 120 6.25 29.12 20.23
C PHE A 120 5.56 27.79 19.96
N LEU A 121 4.48 27.48 20.68
CA LEU A 121 3.77 26.22 20.61
C LEU A 121 3.23 25.94 19.19
N LEU A 122 2.47 26.90 18.64
CA LEU A 122 1.90 26.80 17.29
C LEU A 122 2.99 26.67 16.20
N PRO A 123 4.02 27.53 16.15
CA PRO A 123 5.13 27.37 15.22
C PRO A 123 5.87 26.03 15.35
N LEU A 124 6.04 25.52 16.57
CA LEU A 124 6.67 24.22 16.83
C LEU A 124 5.84 23.07 16.24
N TYR A 125 4.53 23.04 16.51
CA TYR A 125 3.63 22.04 15.93
C TYR A 125 3.57 22.13 14.39
N ALA A 126 3.51 23.35 13.84
CA ALA A 126 3.47 23.56 12.40
C ALA A 126 4.76 23.10 11.71
N SER A 127 5.93 23.44 12.27
CA SER A 127 7.23 23.03 11.74
C SER A 127 7.45 21.52 11.82
N ALA A 128 7.05 20.88 12.91
CA ALA A 128 7.10 19.43 13.04
C ALA A 128 6.14 18.73 12.07
N GLY A 129 4.94 19.26 11.87
CA GLY A 129 4.00 18.78 10.88
C GLY A 129 4.56 18.88 9.45
N LEU A 130 5.19 20.02 9.12
CA LEU A 130 5.88 20.21 7.85
C LEU A 130 7.05 19.24 7.68
N PHE A 131 7.84 19.04 8.73
CA PHE A 131 8.98 18.11 8.70
C PHE A 131 8.51 16.66 8.52
N ALA A 132 7.46 16.23 9.22
CA ALA A 132 6.81 14.93 9.04
C ALA A 132 6.27 14.74 7.62
N TYR A 133 5.64 15.78 7.06
CA TYR A 133 5.17 15.79 5.67
C TYR A 133 6.34 15.57 4.69
N LEU A 134 7.42 16.33 4.82
CA LEU A 134 8.59 16.21 3.94
C LEU A 134 9.28 14.85 4.08
N CYS A 135 9.47 14.36 5.30
CA CYS A 135 10.04 13.02 5.56
C CYS A 135 9.19 11.92 4.93
N ALA A 136 7.86 12.00 5.02
CA ALA A 136 6.96 11.05 4.39
C ALA A 136 7.12 11.04 2.86
N LEU A 137 7.17 12.21 2.22
CA LEU A 137 7.36 12.31 0.78
C LEU A 137 8.73 11.76 0.33
N VAL A 138 9.80 12.09 1.06
CA VAL A 138 11.16 11.64 0.72
C VAL A 138 11.27 10.13 0.86
N LEU A 139 10.80 9.54 1.96
CA LEU A 139 10.87 8.09 2.15
C LEU A 139 9.99 7.33 1.17
N VAL A 140 8.81 7.84 0.83
CA VAL A 140 7.97 7.24 -0.22
C VAL A 140 8.66 7.33 -1.58
N ARG A 141 9.27 8.47 -1.90
CA ARG A 141 10.06 8.61 -3.15
C ARG A 141 11.23 7.65 -3.19
N LEU A 142 11.94 7.46 -2.07
CA LEU A 142 13.05 6.53 -1.96
C LEU A 142 12.58 5.07 -2.12
N ALA A 143 11.46 4.71 -1.48
CA ALA A 143 10.83 3.40 -1.62
C ALA A 143 10.35 3.11 -3.06
N LEU A 144 10.13 4.16 -3.86
CA LEU A 144 9.67 4.09 -5.25
C LEU A 144 10.77 4.46 -6.26
N ILE A 145 12.06 4.50 -5.88
CA ILE A 145 13.13 5.01 -6.75
C ILE A 145 13.30 4.23 -8.07
N HIS A 146 12.83 2.98 -8.12
CA HIS A 146 12.82 2.12 -9.32
C HIS A 146 11.43 1.97 -9.96
N ASP A 147 10.43 2.79 -9.56
CA ASP A 147 9.06 2.75 -10.10
C ASP A 147 8.89 3.81 -11.22
N PRO A 148 8.59 3.45 -12.48
CA PRO A 148 8.30 4.42 -13.54
C PRO A 148 7.12 5.35 -13.21
N ASN A 149 6.21 4.95 -12.31
CA ASN A 149 5.07 5.76 -11.85
C ASN A 149 5.30 6.46 -10.49
N ALA A 150 6.57 6.58 -10.05
CA ALA A 150 6.92 7.22 -8.78
C ALA A 150 6.45 8.68 -8.70
N SER A 151 6.59 9.43 -9.79
CA SER A 151 6.21 10.85 -9.87
C SER A 151 4.71 11.07 -9.68
N GLY A 152 3.87 10.24 -10.30
CA GLY A 152 2.41 10.30 -10.14
C GLY A 152 1.95 9.98 -8.72
N THR A 153 2.61 9.01 -8.08
CA THR A 153 2.28 8.60 -6.70
C THR A 153 2.69 9.66 -5.68
N VAL A 154 3.89 10.22 -5.81
CA VAL A 154 4.35 11.30 -4.93
C VAL A 154 3.45 12.54 -5.10
N ARG A 155 3.01 12.84 -6.32
CA ARG A 155 2.09 13.96 -6.59
C ARG A 155 0.71 13.76 -5.93
N TRP A 156 0.10 12.58 -6.09
CA TRP A 156 -1.19 12.28 -5.43
C TRP A 156 -1.05 12.25 -3.90
N LEU A 157 0.06 11.70 -3.40
CA LEU A 157 0.35 11.70 -1.98
C LEU A 157 0.51 13.13 -1.45
N ALA A 158 1.24 14.00 -2.15
CA ALA A 158 1.40 15.41 -1.78
C ALA A 158 0.08 16.17 -1.73
N MET A 159 -0.89 15.83 -2.58
CA MET A 159 -2.22 16.45 -2.56
C MET A 159 -3.13 15.89 -1.45
N LEU A 160 -3.06 14.58 -1.17
CA LEU A 160 -3.95 13.92 -0.21
C LEU A 160 -3.44 13.96 1.23
N LEU A 161 -2.12 14.00 1.46
CA LEU A 161 -1.57 14.04 2.81
C LEU A 161 -2.07 15.24 3.63
N PRO A 162 -2.12 16.48 3.09
CA PRO A 162 -2.67 17.64 3.82
C PRO A 162 -4.14 17.46 4.20
N VAL A 163 -4.93 16.86 3.29
CA VAL A 163 -6.35 16.54 3.56
C VAL A 163 -6.46 15.49 4.66
N GLY A 164 -5.66 14.43 4.58
CA GLY A 164 -5.59 13.39 5.62
C GLY A 164 -5.13 13.93 6.97
N ALA A 165 -4.18 14.88 6.97
CA ALA A 165 -3.72 15.56 8.18
C ALA A 165 -4.82 16.44 8.79
N ALA A 166 -5.57 17.18 7.97
CA ALA A 166 -6.71 17.96 8.43
C ALA A 166 -7.82 17.07 9.03
N LEU A 167 -8.16 15.96 8.38
CA LEU A 167 -9.13 14.98 8.88
C LEU A 167 -8.66 14.33 10.18
N SER A 168 -7.38 13.97 10.26
CA SER A 168 -6.79 13.39 11.47
C SER A 168 -6.83 14.37 12.64
N THR A 169 -6.58 15.65 12.37
CA THR A 169 -6.65 16.72 13.37
C THR A 169 -8.07 16.90 13.88
N GLY A 170 -9.05 16.96 12.97
CA GLY A 170 -10.47 17.02 13.33
C GLY A 170 -10.95 15.80 14.13
N ALA A 171 -10.53 14.59 13.73
CA ALA A 171 -10.83 13.36 14.45
C ALA A 171 -10.22 13.37 15.87
N GLY A 172 -8.97 13.82 16.02
CA GLY A 172 -8.32 13.97 17.32
C GLY A 172 -9.06 14.97 18.22
N ILE A 173 -9.46 16.12 17.68
CA ILE A 173 -10.26 17.13 18.40
C ILE A 173 -11.61 16.53 18.81
N GLY A 174 -12.28 15.80 17.92
CA GLY A 174 -13.57 15.16 18.20
C GLY A 174 -13.48 14.13 19.32
N VAL A 175 -12.44 13.28 19.31
CA VAL A 175 -12.19 12.30 20.39
C VAL A 175 -11.87 13.00 21.71
N ALA A 176 -11.06 14.06 21.68
CA ALA A 176 -10.74 14.86 22.86
C ALA A 176 -12.00 15.52 23.45
N TRP A 177 -12.85 16.10 22.59
CA TRP A 177 -14.12 16.71 22.98
C TRP A 177 -15.06 15.69 23.61
N TRP A 178 -15.21 14.51 22.99
CA TRP A 178 -16.03 13.42 23.53
C TRP A 178 -15.53 12.92 24.90
N ARG A 179 -14.23 13.04 25.16
CA ARG A 179 -13.59 12.71 26.45
C ARG A 179 -13.48 13.90 27.41
N ASN A 180 -14.19 15.00 27.17
CA ASN A 180 -14.15 16.24 27.97
C ASN A 180 -12.74 16.79 28.19
N PHE A 181 -11.88 16.68 27.17
CA PHE A 181 -10.47 17.11 27.21
C PHE A 181 -9.65 16.47 28.35
N ASN A 182 -10.03 15.28 28.80
CA ASN A 182 -9.27 14.54 29.79
C ASN A 182 -7.88 14.19 29.22
N THR A 183 -6.83 14.78 29.78
CA THR A 183 -5.42 14.63 29.40
C THR A 183 -4.75 13.39 30.02
N SER A 184 -5.54 12.37 30.37
CA SER A 184 -5.00 11.07 30.76
C SER A 184 -4.16 10.46 29.62
N ALA A 185 -3.06 9.79 29.99
CA ALA A 185 -2.22 9.04 29.05
C ALA A 185 -3.03 8.05 28.19
N THR A 186 -4.11 7.49 28.74
CA THR A 186 -5.01 6.58 28.01
C THR A 186 -5.72 7.28 26.84
N VAL A 187 -6.18 8.52 27.04
CA VAL A 187 -6.85 9.30 25.99
C VAL A 187 -5.85 9.66 24.88
N PHE A 188 -4.62 10.00 25.24
CA PHE A 188 -3.55 10.25 24.28
C PHE A 188 -3.26 9.06 23.37
N VAL A 189 -3.16 7.85 23.92
CA VAL A 189 -2.93 6.63 23.12
C VAL A 189 -4.07 6.39 22.13
N VAL A 190 -5.33 6.59 22.57
CA VAL A 190 -6.50 6.45 21.70
C VAL A 190 -6.47 7.46 20.55
N VAL A 191 -6.16 8.73 20.83
CA VAL A 191 -6.06 9.79 19.82
C VAL A 191 -4.95 9.45 18.80
N ILE A 192 -3.78 9.02 19.26
CA ILE A 192 -2.67 8.60 18.39
C ILE A 192 -3.12 7.45 17.48
N GLY A 193 -3.79 6.43 18.04
CA GLY A 193 -4.31 5.30 17.28
C GLY A 193 -5.26 5.73 16.15
N VAL A 194 -6.21 6.62 16.45
CA VAL A 194 -7.15 7.14 15.46
C VAL A 194 -6.41 7.92 14.36
N VAL A 195 -5.47 8.78 14.71
CA VAL A 195 -4.65 9.54 13.75
C VAL A 195 -3.88 8.60 12.83
N LEU A 196 -3.25 7.56 13.37
CA LEU A 196 -2.52 6.57 12.56
C LEU A 196 -3.43 5.84 11.57
N VAL A 197 -4.65 5.47 11.98
CA VAL A 197 -5.63 4.81 11.10
C VAL A 197 -6.06 5.75 9.97
N VAL A 198 -6.37 7.01 10.28
CA VAL A 198 -6.78 7.99 9.26
C VAL A 198 -5.66 8.25 8.26
N LEU A 199 -4.41 8.42 8.73
CA LEU A 199 -3.25 8.61 7.87
C LEU A 199 -2.98 7.37 7.01
N ALA A 200 -3.02 6.17 7.60
CA ALA A 200 -2.86 4.91 6.86
C ALA A 200 -3.91 4.75 5.76
N THR A 201 -5.17 5.09 6.07
CA THR A 201 -6.28 5.07 5.11
C THR A 201 -6.05 6.08 3.98
N THR A 202 -5.57 7.28 4.32
CA THR A 202 -5.28 8.35 3.34
C THR A 202 -4.15 7.95 2.38
N VAL A 203 -3.07 7.38 2.92
CA VAL A 203 -1.94 6.87 2.11
C VAL A 203 -2.42 5.73 1.20
N GLY A 204 -3.23 4.80 1.73
CA GLY A 204 -3.82 3.72 0.96
C GLY A 204 -4.70 4.24 -0.19
N LEU A 205 -5.55 5.22 0.07
CA LEU A 205 -6.42 5.83 -0.93
C LEU A 205 -5.64 6.61 -2.00
N ALA A 206 -4.60 7.33 -1.61
CA ALA A 206 -3.73 8.05 -2.53
C ALA A 206 -3.06 7.13 -3.55
N ARG A 207 -2.55 5.98 -3.08
CA ARG A 207 -1.96 4.99 -3.97
C ARG A 207 -3.03 4.29 -4.81
N TYR A 208 -4.19 3.94 -4.26
CA TYR A 208 -5.30 3.36 -5.04
C TYR A 208 -5.68 4.26 -6.23
N ARG A 209 -5.81 5.57 -6.00
CA ARG A 209 -6.11 6.55 -7.05
C ARG A 209 -5.00 6.69 -8.08
N ALA A 210 -3.73 6.76 -7.64
CA ALA A 210 -2.59 6.80 -8.56
C ALA A 210 -2.48 5.55 -9.45
N VAL A 211 -2.93 4.42 -8.93
CA VAL A 211 -2.90 3.11 -9.59
C VAL A 211 -4.10 2.93 -10.53
N GLY A 212 -5.28 3.47 -10.20
CA GLY A 212 -6.49 3.44 -11.03
C GLY A 212 -6.50 4.50 -12.15
N SER A 213 -5.89 5.67 -11.96
CA SER A 213 -5.78 6.67 -13.05
C SER A 213 -4.88 6.21 -14.20
N ALA A 214 -4.03 5.21 -13.98
CA ALA A 214 -3.20 4.61 -15.02
C ALA A 214 -3.97 3.65 -15.93
N SER A 215 -5.14 3.13 -15.51
CA SER A 215 -5.97 2.23 -16.33
C SER A 215 -7.00 2.94 -17.19
N ASP A 216 -7.43 4.16 -16.81
CA ASP A 216 -8.44 4.96 -17.54
C ASP A 216 -7.86 5.80 -18.69
N GLY A 217 -6.53 5.75 -18.89
CA GLY A 217 -5.81 6.54 -19.88
C GLY A 217 -5.44 5.80 -21.18
N ARG A 218 -5.98 4.59 -21.42
CA ARG A 218 -5.80 3.84 -22.67
C ARG A 218 -7.13 3.62 -23.37
#